data_AF-A0AAU3YSF9-F1
#
_entry.id   AF-A0AAU3YSF9-F1
#
_cell.length_a   1.000
_cell.length_b   1.000
_cell.length_c   1.000
_cell.angle_alpha   90.00
_cell.angle_beta   90.00
_cell.angle_gamma   90.00
#
_symmetry.space_group_name_H-M   'P 1'
#
loop_
_entity.id
_entity.type
_entity.pdbx_description
1 polymer ?
#
loop_
_entity_poly.entity_id
_entity_poly.type
_entity_poly.pdbx_seq_one_letter_code
_entity_poly.pdbx_strand_id
1 'polypeptide(L)'
;MRNSMPAVGLFFLAPLIGEMLLGATSLDALALLPVLALLYGSGALLIRELVRRTGRGWGSILLLGAAYALLEEGLLDQMLFNADYSGNYDMVTVTPIPLVGTGAYGLISVLAVHALWSITVPIALMEALVPQRAARPWLGRTGFTVTAGLLVLGAVVVGWGSYDDSGYMAPWPLLAGTAAVVAALVAAAFLIPRPRPGLDSRGAPRPLFVGIASCAATSAFWLVLQPSWMGVAASLAIAVAAGGLVHHWARARAWAPPHVFALAAGATLTYAWVGFGQTPDQGSAGTVNLAGHILLAGAAVALLCVAGRRVGTHTA
;
A
#
# COMPACT_ATOMS: atom_id res chain seq x y z
N MET A 1 7.00 7.02 -28.75
CA MET A 1 6.24 6.22 -27.77
C MET A 1 6.76 6.55 -26.37
N ARG A 2 5.92 6.93 -25.41
CA ARG A 2 6.37 7.09 -24.01
C ARG A 2 6.82 5.71 -23.53
N ASN A 3 8.05 5.59 -23.05
CA ASN A 3 8.59 4.33 -22.54
C ASN A 3 7.77 3.87 -21.31
N SER A 4 6.90 2.87 -21.50
CA SER A 4 5.96 2.34 -20.49
C SER A 4 6.61 1.48 -19.40
N MET A 5 7.93 1.27 -19.43
CA MET A 5 8.64 0.43 -18.46
C MET A 5 8.36 0.76 -16.98
N PRO A 6 8.25 2.04 -16.55
CA PRO A 6 7.90 2.33 -15.16
C PRO A 6 6.49 1.90 -14.79
N ALA A 7 5.56 1.93 -15.76
CA ALA A 7 4.21 1.47 -15.52
C ALA A 7 4.18 -0.05 -15.34
N VAL A 8 4.88 -0.80 -16.19
CA VAL A 8 5.04 -2.26 -16.05
C VAL A 8 5.73 -2.61 -14.73
N GLY A 9 6.77 -1.86 -14.36
CA GLY A 9 7.45 -2.02 -13.07
C GLY A 9 6.50 -1.85 -11.89
N LEU A 10 5.71 -0.77 -11.85
CA LEU A 10 4.73 -0.55 -10.78
C LEU A 10 3.62 -1.61 -10.76
N PHE A 11 3.17 -2.05 -11.93
CA PHE A 11 2.12 -3.07 -12.08
C PHE A 11 2.48 -4.36 -11.33
N PHE A 12 3.73 -4.80 -11.40
CA PHE A 12 4.18 -6.01 -10.68
C PHE A 12 4.76 -5.71 -9.30
N LEU A 13 5.34 -4.52 -9.08
CA LEU A 13 5.93 -4.17 -7.78
C LEU A 13 4.87 -4.02 -6.69
N ALA A 14 3.66 -3.55 -7.03
CA ALA A 14 2.57 -3.38 -6.07
C ALA A 14 2.18 -4.69 -5.37
N PRO A 15 1.78 -5.76 -6.07
CA PRO A 15 1.49 -7.04 -5.41
C PRO A 15 2.75 -7.73 -4.86
N LEU A 16 3.93 -7.55 -5.46
CA LEU A 16 5.16 -8.13 -4.92
C LEU A 16 5.47 -7.58 -3.51
N ILE A 17 5.23 -6.29 -3.27
CA ILE A 17 5.37 -5.70 -1.94
C ILE A 17 4.16 -6.02 -1.06
N GLY A 18 2.95 -5.82 -1.57
CA GLY A 18 1.70 -5.99 -0.80
C GLY A 18 1.49 -7.40 -0.27
N GLU A 19 1.83 -8.42 -1.07
CA GLU A 19 1.53 -9.82 -0.77
C GLU A 19 2.78 -10.64 -0.44
N MET A 20 3.73 -10.67 -1.37
CA MET A 20 4.86 -11.62 -1.29
C MET A 20 5.90 -11.18 -0.26
N LEU A 21 6.29 -9.89 -0.27
CA LEU A 21 7.25 -9.37 0.71
C LEU A 21 6.65 -9.29 2.12
N LEU A 22 5.34 -9.07 2.23
CA LEU A 22 4.58 -9.18 3.49
C LEU A 22 4.60 -10.61 4.03
N GLY A 23 4.61 -11.60 3.14
CA GLY A 23 4.56 -13.02 3.45
C GLY A 23 3.17 -13.64 3.49
N ALA A 24 2.16 -12.94 2.99
CA ALA A 24 0.81 -13.49 2.81
C ALA A 24 0.77 -14.51 1.65
N THR A 25 1.60 -14.30 0.62
CA THR A 25 1.76 -15.22 -0.51
C THR A 25 3.20 -15.72 -0.60
N SER A 26 3.42 -17.03 -0.50
CA SER A 26 4.75 -17.64 -0.62
C SER A 26 5.30 -17.53 -2.05
N LEU A 27 6.64 -17.51 -2.17
CA LEU A 27 7.30 -17.29 -3.46
C LEU A 27 7.05 -18.43 -4.47
N ASP A 28 6.77 -19.65 -4.01
CA ASP A 28 6.44 -20.77 -4.89
C ASP A 28 5.05 -20.60 -5.57
N ALA A 29 4.21 -19.70 -5.07
CA ALA A 29 2.98 -19.25 -5.70
C ALA A 29 3.18 -18.06 -6.68
N LEU A 30 4.41 -17.83 -7.19
CA LEU A 30 4.74 -16.74 -8.13
C LEU A 30 3.82 -16.68 -9.36
N ALA A 31 3.25 -17.81 -9.77
CA ALA A 31 2.29 -17.88 -10.87
C ALA A 31 1.00 -17.06 -10.62
N LEU A 32 0.67 -16.72 -9.36
CA LEU A 32 -0.45 -15.84 -9.00
C LEU A 32 -0.14 -14.36 -9.25
N LEU A 33 1.13 -13.98 -9.36
CA LEU A 33 1.54 -12.57 -9.48
C LEU A 33 0.83 -11.81 -10.62
N PRO A 34 0.64 -12.36 -11.83
CA PRO A 34 -0.12 -11.68 -12.88
C PRO A 34 -1.58 -11.43 -12.52
N VAL A 35 -2.21 -12.36 -11.76
CA VAL A 35 -3.60 -12.24 -11.30
C VAL A 35 -3.69 -11.15 -10.24
N LEU A 36 -2.81 -11.19 -9.23
CA LEU A 36 -2.72 -10.16 -8.19
C LEU A 36 -2.46 -8.77 -8.80
N ALA A 37 -1.61 -8.70 -9.83
CA ALA A 37 -1.30 -7.45 -10.52
C ALA A 37 -2.51 -6.82 -11.24
N LEU A 38 -3.52 -7.61 -11.63
CA LEU A 38 -4.75 -7.06 -12.21
C LEU A 38 -5.42 -6.09 -11.25
N LEU A 39 -5.47 -6.40 -9.95
CA LEU A 39 -6.07 -5.55 -8.93
C LEU A 39 -5.04 -4.56 -8.36
N TYR A 40 -3.97 -5.05 -7.73
CA TYR A 40 -2.96 -4.25 -7.02
C TYR A 40 -2.20 -3.34 -7.98
N GLY A 41 -1.68 -3.94 -9.05
CA GLY A 41 -0.88 -3.24 -10.05
C GLY A 41 -1.66 -2.17 -10.79
N SER A 42 -2.88 -2.51 -11.23
CA SER A 42 -3.76 -1.54 -11.89
C SER A 42 -4.21 -0.45 -10.93
N GLY A 43 -4.56 -0.80 -9.69
CA GLY A 43 -4.95 0.14 -8.64
C GLY A 43 -3.86 1.17 -8.37
N ALA A 44 -2.64 0.71 -8.08
CA ALA A 44 -1.49 1.57 -7.86
C ALA A 44 -1.21 2.48 -9.07
N LEU A 45 -1.28 1.94 -10.30
CA LEU A 45 -1.08 2.72 -11.51
C LEU A 45 -2.14 3.80 -11.72
N LEU A 46 -3.42 3.47 -11.58
CA LEU A 46 -4.52 4.42 -11.81
C LEU A 46 -4.51 5.53 -10.78
N ILE A 47 -4.30 5.18 -9.51
CA ILE A 47 -4.16 6.15 -8.41
C ILE A 47 -3.03 7.13 -8.73
N ARG A 48 -1.85 6.59 -9.06
CA ARG A 48 -0.67 7.38 -9.43
C ARG A 48 -0.95 8.26 -10.64
N GLU A 49 -1.52 7.72 -11.71
CA GLU A 49 -1.82 8.47 -12.93
C GLU A 49 -2.82 9.59 -12.69
N LEU A 50 -3.90 9.35 -11.94
CA LEU A 50 -4.91 10.35 -11.61
C LEU A 50 -4.30 11.49 -10.79
N VAL A 51 -3.52 11.16 -9.76
CA VAL A 51 -2.85 12.15 -8.91
C VAL A 51 -1.87 13.01 -9.71
N ARG A 52 -1.03 12.40 -10.55
CA ARG A 52 -0.06 13.16 -11.36
C ARG A 52 -0.72 13.98 -12.46
N ARG A 53 -1.83 13.52 -13.05
CA ARG A 53 -2.60 14.29 -14.06
C ARG A 53 -3.32 15.49 -13.47
N THR A 54 -3.77 15.40 -12.23
CA THR A 54 -4.55 16.45 -11.57
C THR A 54 -3.69 17.41 -10.72
N GLY A 55 -2.36 17.22 -10.74
CA GLY A 55 -1.40 18.03 -9.97
C GLY A 55 -1.54 17.85 -8.45
N ARG A 56 -1.97 16.67 -8.01
CA ARG A 56 -2.20 16.33 -6.61
C ARG A 56 -0.95 15.71 -5.97
N GLY A 57 -0.96 15.66 -4.64
CA GLY A 57 0.18 15.22 -3.82
C GLY A 57 -0.03 13.85 -3.17
N TRP A 58 0.90 13.51 -2.28
CA TRP A 58 0.90 12.26 -1.52
C TRP A 58 -0.32 12.07 -0.62
N GLY A 59 -0.92 13.15 -0.09
CA GLY A 59 -2.19 13.06 0.64
C GLY A 59 -3.33 12.46 -0.20
N SER A 60 -3.39 12.78 -1.49
CA SER A 60 -4.37 12.18 -2.40
C SER A 60 -4.04 10.71 -2.69
N ILE A 61 -2.76 10.34 -2.78
CA ILE A 61 -2.35 8.93 -2.95
C ILE A 61 -2.78 8.11 -1.73
N LEU A 62 -2.54 8.61 -0.52
CA LEU A 62 -2.94 7.93 0.72
C LEU A 62 -4.46 7.77 0.84
N LEU A 63 -5.23 8.81 0.53
CA LEU A 63 -6.70 8.74 0.55
C LEU A 63 -7.24 7.77 -0.50
N LEU A 64 -6.67 7.77 -1.70
CA LEU A 64 -7.05 6.83 -2.75
C LEU A 64 -6.57 5.39 -2.44
N GLY A 65 -5.44 5.23 -1.75
CA GLY A 65 -4.97 3.95 -1.24
C GLY A 65 -5.90 3.39 -0.16
N ALA A 66 -6.42 4.24 0.73
CA ALA A 66 -7.45 3.84 1.70
C ALA A 66 -8.77 3.50 1.00
N ALA A 67 -9.15 4.22 -0.05
CA ALA A 67 -10.31 3.87 -0.87
C ALA A 67 -10.13 2.52 -1.59
N TYR A 68 -8.92 2.25 -2.08
CA TYR A 68 -8.55 0.96 -2.67
C TYR A 68 -8.63 -0.17 -1.64
N ALA A 69 -8.11 0.03 -0.42
CA ALA A 69 -8.19 -0.94 0.67
C ALA A 69 -9.64 -1.34 0.98
N LEU A 70 -10.55 -0.37 1.10
CA LEU A 70 -11.97 -0.65 1.40
C LEU A 70 -12.73 -1.20 0.19
N LEU A 71 -12.30 -0.88 -1.03
CA LEU A 71 -12.85 -1.49 -2.24
C LEU A 71 -12.52 -2.98 -2.25
N GLU A 72 -11.25 -3.33 -2.10
CA GLU A 72 -10.77 -4.71 -2.07
C GLU A 72 -11.39 -5.48 -0.89
N GLU A 73 -11.01 -5.09 0.32
CA GLU A 73 -11.25 -5.87 1.54
C GLU A 73 -12.68 -5.76 2.09
N GLY A 74 -13.43 -4.78 1.57
CA GLY A 74 -14.80 -4.50 1.98
C GLY A 74 -15.84 -4.86 0.93
N LEU A 75 -15.58 -4.66 -0.37
CA LEU A 75 -16.58 -4.88 -1.42
C LEU A 75 -16.27 -6.09 -2.31
N LEU A 76 -15.00 -6.44 -2.50
CA LEU A 76 -14.61 -7.52 -3.39
C LEU A 76 -14.46 -8.82 -2.62
N ASP A 77 -13.42 -8.94 -1.80
CA ASP A 77 -13.15 -10.17 -1.04
C ASP A 77 -13.97 -10.27 0.26
N GLN A 78 -14.40 -9.12 0.77
CA GLN A 78 -15.24 -8.95 1.96
C GLN A 78 -14.61 -9.49 3.26
N MET A 79 -13.28 -9.55 3.40
CA MET A 79 -12.61 -9.99 4.63
C MET A 79 -13.05 -9.17 5.85
N LEU A 80 -13.36 -7.88 5.65
CA LEU A 80 -13.76 -6.99 6.73
C LEU A 80 -15.09 -7.40 7.39
N PHE A 81 -15.87 -8.26 6.73
CA PHE A 81 -17.18 -8.70 7.22
C PHE A 81 -17.26 -10.22 7.42
N ASN A 82 -16.27 -10.97 6.94
CA ASN A 82 -16.21 -12.43 7.02
C ASN A 82 -15.16 -12.87 8.06
N ALA A 83 -15.62 -13.34 9.23
CA ALA A 83 -14.74 -13.84 10.29
C ALA A 83 -13.98 -15.12 9.89
N ASP A 84 -14.53 -15.88 8.93
CA ASP A 84 -13.97 -17.14 8.45
C ASP A 84 -13.13 -16.96 7.17
N TYR A 85 -12.78 -15.71 6.83
CA TYR A 85 -12.05 -15.39 5.60
C TYR A 85 -10.67 -16.08 5.51
N SER A 86 -9.95 -16.17 6.63
CA SER A 86 -8.65 -16.84 6.72
C SER A 86 -8.60 -17.76 7.92
N GLY A 87 -7.92 -18.90 7.77
CA GLY A 87 -7.60 -19.79 8.89
C GLY A 87 -6.49 -19.27 9.80
N ASN A 88 -5.79 -18.19 9.43
CA ASN A 88 -4.63 -17.66 10.15
C ASN A 88 -4.98 -16.52 11.12
N TYR A 89 -6.09 -15.81 10.90
CA TYR A 89 -6.46 -14.62 11.67
C TYR A 89 -7.96 -14.30 11.60
N ASP A 90 -8.48 -13.66 12.64
CA ASP A 90 -9.86 -13.14 12.70
C ASP A 90 -9.85 -11.60 12.70
N MET A 91 -10.35 -11.02 11.60
CA MET A 91 -10.40 -9.58 11.38
C MET A 91 -11.67 -8.91 11.92
N VAL A 92 -12.68 -9.69 12.31
CA VAL A 92 -14.05 -9.21 12.55
C VAL A 92 -14.39 -9.24 14.05
N THR A 93 -14.22 -10.38 14.71
CA THR A 93 -14.88 -10.61 16.01
C THR A 93 -14.02 -10.18 17.21
N VAL A 94 -12.71 -10.09 17.03
CA VAL A 94 -11.74 -9.83 18.11
C VAL A 94 -11.88 -8.43 18.73
N THR A 95 -12.16 -7.41 17.92
CA THR A 95 -12.28 -6.00 18.35
C THR A 95 -13.51 -5.36 17.74
N PRO A 96 -14.71 -5.83 18.10
CA PRO A 96 -15.91 -5.61 17.32
C PRO A 96 -16.33 -4.13 17.33
N ILE A 97 -16.73 -3.63 16.16
CA ILE A 97 -17.40 -2.34 15.96
C ILE A 97 -18.80 -2.63 15.42
N PRO A 98 -19.80 -2.89 16.29
CA PRO A 98 -21.11 -3.40 15.86
C PRO A 98 -21.84 -2.52 14.84
N LEU A 99 -21.64 -1.20 14.91
CA LEU A 99 -22.31 -0.23 14.04
C LEU A 99 -21.95 -0.42 12.55
N VAL A 100 -20.75 -0.91 12.26
CA VAL A 100 -20.23 -1.09 10.89
C VAL A 100 -19.91 -2.55 10.57
N GLY A 101 -20.28 -3.49 11.45
CA GLY A 101 -20.18 -4.93 11.19
C GLY A 101 -18.76 -5.50 11.04
N THR A 102 -17.73 -4.79 11.48
CA THR A 102 -16.31 -5.18 11.33
C THR A 102 -15.53 -5.07 12.64
N GLY A 103 -14.29 -5.54 12.67
CA GLY A 103 -13.36 -5.39 13.79
C GLY A 103 -12.38 -4.22 13.59
N ALA A 104 -12.03 -3.52 14.66
CA ALA A 104 -11.08 -2.41 14.62
C ALA A 104 -9.66 -2.85 14.23
N TYR A 105 -9.25 -4.04 14.69
CA TYR A 105 -8.00 -4.71 14.34
C TYR A 105 -7.94 -5.02 12.85
N GLY A 106 -8.97 -5.63 12.28
CA GLY A 106 -9.04 -5.89 10.85
C GLY A 106 -8.99 -4.60 10.03
N LEU A 107 -9.83 -3.63 10.40
CA LEU A 107 -9.90 -2.35 9.70
C LEU A 107 -8.57 -1.59 9.67
N ILE A 108 -7.87 -1.48 10.79
CA ILE A 108 -6.56 -0.80 10.80
C ILE A 108 -5.50 -1.61 10.06
N SER A 109 -5.55 -2.94 10.13
CA SER A 109 -4.61 -3.83 9.43
C SER A 109 -4.72 -3.68 7.92
N VAL A 110 -5.92 -3.79 7.36
CA VAL A 110 -6.13 -3.67 5.91
C VAL A 110 -5.84 -2.27 5.40
N LEU A 111 -6.22 -1.22 6.15
CA LEU A 111 -5.91 0.16 5.77
C LEU A 111 -4.39 0.38 5.75
N ALA A 112 -3.67 -0.16 6.73
CA ALA A 112 -2.22 -0.05 6.78
C ALA A 112 -1.58 -0.80 5.60
N VAL A 113 -1.87 -2.09 5.44
CA VAL A 113 -1.33 -2.94 4.38
C VAL A 113 -1.56 -2.30 3.02
N HIS A 114 -2.82 -1.98 2.68
CA HIS A 114 -3.16 -1.57 1.33
C HIS A 114 -2.84 -0.12 1.03
N ALA A 115 -3.21 0.82 1.92
CA ALA A 115 -2.97 2.23 1.63
C ALA A 115 -1.47 2.55 1.64
N LEU A 116 -0.70 1.95 2.56
CA LEU A 116 0.73 2.21 2.68
C LEU A 116 1.56 1.28 1.79
N TRP A 117 1.49 -0.04 1.99
CA TRP A 117 2.42 -0.98 1.36
C TRP A 117 2.00 -1.48 -0.01
N SER A 118 0.71 -1.70 -0.28
CA SER A 118 0.24 -2.13 -1.61
C SER A 118 0.19 -0.98 -2.62
N ILE A 119 0.00 0.26 -2.14
CA ILE A 119 -0.18 1.43 -3.01
C ILE A 119 0.96 2.44 -2.86
N THR A 120 1.12 3.06 -1.69
CA THR A 120 1.97 4.25 -1.56
C THR A 120 3.47 3.95 -1.70
N VAL A 121 3.96 2.90 -1.03
CA VAL A 121 5.36 2.44 -1.06
C VAL A 121 5.80 2.08 -2.49
N PRO A 122 5.11 1.19 -3.24
CA PRO A 122 5.53 0.81 -4.58
C PRO A 122 5.49 2.00 -5.56
N ILE A 123 4.51 2.92 -5.43
CA ILE A 123 4.50 4.18 -6.20
C ILE A 123 5.76 5.00 -5.90
N ALA A 124 6.10 5.20 -4.62
CA ALA A 124 7.27 5.98 -4.21
C ALA A 124 8.59 5.36 -4.68
N LEU A 125 8.74 4.04 -4.57
CA LEU A 125 9.93 3.34 -5.04
C LEU A 125 10.06 3.40 -6.57
N MET A 126 8.97 3.20 -7.30
CA MET A 126 9.01 3.26 -8.76
C MET A 126 9.29 4.69 -9.25
N GLU A 127 8.75 5.71 -8.59
CA GLU A 127 9.10 7.10 -8.88
C GLU A 127 10.57 7.42 -8.57
N ALA A 128 11.12 6.88 -7.47
CA ALA A 128 12.53 7.00 -7.12
C ALA A 128 13.48 6.34 -8.16
N LEU A 129 13.04 5.26 -8.80
CA LEU A 129 13.78 4.62 -9.89
C LEU A 129 13.77 5.42 -11.19
N VAL A 130 12.80 6.31 -11.40
CA VAL A 130 12.70 7.16 -12.61
C VAL A 130 12.44 8.63 -12.26
N PRO A 131 13.34 9.29 -11.52
CA PRO A 131 13.08 10.60 -10.90
C PRO A 131 12.72 11.69 -11.93
N GLN A 132 13.34 11.66 -13.12
CA GLN A 132 13.06 12.57 -14.23
C GLN A 132 11.60 12.54 -14.73
N ARG A 133 10.90 11.43 -14.47
CA ARG A 133 9.52 11.16 -14.89
C ARG A 133 8.55 11.01 -13.72
N ALA A 134 9.02 11.15 -12.48
CA ALA A 134 8.23 10.89 -11.28
C ALA A 134 6.96 11.77 -11.22
N ALA A 135 7.10 13.07 -11.49
CA ALA A 135 5.98 14.02 -11.42
C ALA A 135 5.09 14.05 -12.68
N ARG A 136 5.38 13.24 -13.71
CA ARG A 136 4.67 13.27 -15.00
C ARG A 136 3.85 12.01 -15.23
N PRO A 137 2.66 12.07 -15.85
CA PRO A 137 1.93 10.86 -16.25
C PRO A 137 2.81 9.95 -17.11
N TRP A 138 2.83 8.65 -16.84
CA TRP A 138 3.58 7.64 -17.58
C TRP A 138 2.75 7.08 -18.73
N LEU A 139 1.45 6.90 -18.51
CA LEU A 139 0.55 6.35 -19.51
C LEU A 139 0.02 7.43 -20.46
N GLY A 140 -0.37 7.00 -21.67
CA GLY A 140 -1.21 7.79 -22.59
C GLY A 140 -2.69 7.73 -22.19
N ARG A 141 -3.60 8.01 -23.12
CA ARG A 141 -5.05 7.73 -22.93
C ARG A 141 -5.33 6.23 -23.04
N THR A 142 -4.82 5.59 -24.09
CA THR A 142 -4.99 4.14 -24.32
C THR A 142 -4.47 3.31 -23.15
N GLY A 143 -3.24 3.55 -22.70
CA GLY A 143 -2.67 2.83 -21.55
C GLY A 143 -3.51 3.00 -20.29
N PHE A 144 -4.01 4.21 -20.02
CA PHE A 144 -4.89 4.47 -18.88
C PHE A 144 -6.21 3.68 -18.99
N THR A 145 -6.84 3.67 -20.16
CA THR A 145 -8.08 2.90 -20.41
C THR A 145 -7.85 1.40 -20.27
N VAL A 146 -6.73 0.87 -20.80
CA VAL A 146 -6.37 -0.55 -20.66
C VAL A 146 -6.18 -0.89 -19.18
N THR A 147 -5.43 -0.09 -18.42
CA THR A 147 -5.26 -0.31 -16.98
C THR A 147 -6.58 -0.24 -16.22
N ALA A 148 -7.50 0.65 -16.59
CA ALA A 148 -8.84 0.68 -16.01
C ALA A 148 -9.63 -0.61 -16.29
N GLY A 149 -9.55 -1.13 -17.53
CA GLY A 149 -10.15 -2.42 -17.88
C GLY A 149 -9.53 -3.60 -17.11
N LEU A 150 -8.20 -3.60 -16.91
CA LEU A 150 -7.51 -4.60 -16.09
C LEU A 150 -7.92 -4.52 -14.61
N LEU A 151 -8.12 -3.33 -14.06
CA LEU A 151 -8.64 -3.17 -12.70
C LEU A 151 -10.04 -3.78 -12.57
N VAL A 152 -10.94 -3.50 -13.53
CA VAL A 152 -12.29 -4.07 -13.53
C VAL A 152 -12.23 -5.60 -13.64
N LEU A 153 -11.38 -6.13 -14.52
CA LEU A 153 -11.18 -7.58 -14.62
C LEU A 153 -10.65 -8.16 -13.29
N GLY A 154 -9.66 -7.53 -12.68
CA GLY A 154 -9.12 -7.94 -11.38
C GLY A 154 -10.20 -7.92 -10.28
N ALA A 155 -11.04 -6.88 -10.26
CA ALA A 155 -12.13 -6.76 -9.31
C ALA A 155 -13.18 -7.88 -9.48
N VAL A 156 -13.52 -8.23 -10.73
CA VAL A 156 -14.41 -9.36 -11.02
C VAL A 156 -13.77 -10.68 -10.61
N VAL A 157 -12.49 -10.89 -10.92
CA VAL A 157 -11.78 -12.14 -10.57
C VAL A 157 -11.69 -12.33 -9.06
N VAL A 158 -11.29 -11.29 -8.32
CA VAL A 158 -11.20 -11.35 -6.86
C VAL A 158 -12.58 -11.49 -6.23
N GLY A 159 -13.53 -10.62 -6.58
CA GLY A 159 -14.87 -10.67 -5.98
C GLY A 159 -15.62 -11.97 -6.27
N TRP A 160 -15.52 -12.49 -7.50
CA TRP A 160 -16.09 -13.80 -7.83
C TRP A 160 -15.34 -14.93 -7.13
N GLY A 161 -14.00 -14.91 -7.16
CA GLY A 161 -13.18 -15.94 -6.54
C GLY A 161 -13.42 -16.06 -5.04
N SER A 162 -13.48 -14.93 -4.33
CA SER A 162 -13.78 -14.91 -2.90
C SER A 162 -15.19 -15.40 -2.58
N TYR A 163 -16.18 -15.07 -3.41
CA TYR A 163 -17.55 -15.60 -3.25
C TYR A 163 -17.62 -17.10 -3.55
N ASP A 164 -16.94 -17.58 -4.59
CA ASP A 164 -16.89 -19.00 -4.97
C ASP A 164 -16.22 -19.85 -3.89
N ASP A 165 -15.16 -19.31 -3.26
CA ASP A 165 -14.40 -19.98 -2.19
C ASP A 165 -15.15 -20.00 -0.85
N SER A 166 -15.68 -18.84 -0.42
CA SER A 166 -16.28 -18.70 0.91
C SER A 166 -17.80 -18.91 0.96
N GLY A 167 -18.51 -18.74 -0.17
CA GLY A 167 -19.97 -18.63 -0.22
C GLY A 167 -20.53 -17.43 0.55
N TYR A 168 -19.68 -16.50 1.00
CA TYR A 168 -20.06 -15.39 1.86
C TYR A 168 -20.47 -14.15 1.05
N MET A 169 -21.55 -13.51 1.49
CA MET A 169 -21.97 -12.20 0.99
C MET A 169 -22.45 -11.35 2.15
N ALA A 170 -21.79 -10.21 2.37
CA ALA A 170 -22.13 -9.27 3.42
C ALA A 170 -23.53 -8.69 3.18
N PRO A 171 -24.27 -8.35 4.27
CA PRO A 171 -25.53 -7.64 4.16
C PRO A 171 -25.39 -6.37 3.33
N TRP A 172 -26.36 -6.13 2.43
CA TRP A 172 -26.34 -4.99 1.52
C TRP A 172 -26.11 -3.61 2.20
N PRO A 173 -26.56 -3.34 3.45
CA PRO A 173 -26.27 -2.05 4.09
C PRO A 173 -24.78 -1.84 4.36
N LEU A 174 -24.03 -2.90 4.66
CA LEU A 174 -22.58 -2.82 4.85
C LEU A 174 -21.89 -2.53 3.52
N LEU A 175 -22.29 -3.22 2.45
CA LEU A 175 -21.77 -2.98 1.09
C LEU A 175 -22.06 -1.54 0.64
N ALA A 176 -23.29 -1.05 0.82
CA ALA A 176 -23.68 0.30 0.47
C ALA A 176 -22.92 1.36 1.31
N GLY A 177 -22.75 1.11 2.61
CA GLY A 177 -21.99 1.95 3.52
C GLY A 177 -20.51 2.05 3.12
N THR A 178 -19.87 0.92 2.85
CA THR A 178 -18.48 0.86 2.37
C THR A 178 -18.34 1.59 1.04
N ALA A 179 -19.23 1.37 0.08
CA ALA A 179 -19.22 2.08 -1.21
C ALA A 179 -19.35 3.60 -1.02
N ALA A 180 -20.19 4.06 -0.09
CA ALA A 180 -20.32 5.49 0.24
C ALA A 180 -19.02 6.06 0.85
N VAL A 181 -18.35 5.32 1.74
CA VAL A 181 -17.06 5.73 2.32
C VAL A 181 -15.97 5.77 1.25
N VAL A 182 -15.89 4.77 0.37
CA VAL A 182 -14.98 4.75 -0.79
C VAL A 182 -15.20 5.99 -1.65
N ALA A 183 -16.45 6.30 -2.01
CA ALA A 183 -16.78 7.50 -2.79
C ALA A 183 -16.38 8.79 -2.07
N ALA A 184 -16.59 8.88 -0.75
CA ALA A 184 -16.19 10.03 0.06
C ALA A 184 -14.67 10.21 0.12
N LEU A 185 -13.90 9.13 0.26
CA LEU A 185 -12.44 9.16 0.24
C LEU A 185 -11.90 9.59 -1.13
N VAL A 186 -12.48 9.07 -2.21
CA VAL A 186 -12.15 9.48 -3.58
C VAL A 186 -12.45 10.97 -3.77
N ALA A 187 -13.62 11.44 -3.36
CA ALA A 187 -13.95 12.87 -3.42
C ALA A 187 -12.97 13.71 -2.60
N ALA A 188 -12.69 13.34 -1.35
CA ALA A 188 -11.75 14.02 -0.47
C ALA A 188 -10.34 14.12 -1.10
N ALA A 189 -9.86 13.06 -1.77
CA ALA A 189 -8.58 13.06 -2.47
C ALA A 189 -8.46 14.17 -3.53
N PHE A 190 -9.59 14.56 -4.14
CA PHE A 190 -9.69 15.66 -5.10
C PHE A 190 -10.26 16.96 -4.52
N LEU A 191 -10.55 17.02 -3.21
CA LEU A 191 -10.96 18.26 -2.53
C LEU A 191 -9.83 18.87 -1.70
N ILE A 192 -8.89 18.07 -1.19
CA ILE A 192 -7.75 18.59 -0.41
C ILE A 192 -6.89 19.58 -1.23
N PRO A 193 -6.35 20.65 -0.64
CA PRO A 193 -5.55 21.63 -1.38
C PRO A 193 -4.40 20.98 -2.15
N ARG A 194 -4.14 21.47 -3.37
CA ARG A 194 -2.94 21.05 -4.12
C ARG A 194 -1.69 21.39 -3.31
N PRO A 195 -0.64 20.54 -3.37
CA PRO A 195 0.63 20.83 -2.70
C PRO A 195 1.15 22.21 -3.10
N ARG A 196 1.48 23.03 -2.11
CA ARG A 196 2.20 24.28 -2.33
C ARG A 196 3.69 24.03 -2.08
N PRO A 197 4.60 24.69 -2.80
CA PRO A 197 6.02 24.66 -2.46
C PRO A 197 6.20 25.00 -0.97
N GLY A 198 7.07 24.27 -0.27
CA GLY A 198 7.33 24.48 1.15
C GLY A 198 7.67 25.95 1.41
N LEU A 199 6.86 26.61 2.23
CA LEU A 199 7.02 28.03 2.58
C LEU A 199 7.94 28.20 3.79
N ASP A 200 8.16 27.13 4.53
CA ASP A 200 8.89 27.18 5.79
C ASP A 200 10.40 27.14 5.52
N SER A 201 11.11 28.18 5.95
CA SER A 201 12.58 28.31 5.85
C SER A 201 13.36 27.31 6.71
N ARG A 202 12.65 26.43 7.45
CA ARG A 202 13.25 25.40 8.30
C ARG A 202 13.98 24.36 7.44
N GLY A 203 15.10 23.87 7.97
CA GLY A 203 15.80 22.73 7.38
C GLY A 203 14.97 21.46 7.48
N ALA A 204 14.93 20.67 6.41
CA ALA A 204 14.39 19.31 6.47
C ALA A 204 15.40 18.39 7.18
N PRO A 205 14.95 17.36 7.93
CA PRO A 205 15.85 16.35 8.47
C PRO A 205 16.61 15.64 7.35
N ARG A 206 17.79 15.09 7.65
CA ARG A 206 18.55 14.31 6.67
C ARG A 206 17.71 13.12 6.17
N PRO A 207 17.71 12.79 4.86
CA PRO A 207 16.94 11.67 4.33
C PRO A 207 17.18 10.34 5.05
N LEU A 208 18.43 10.05 5.44
CA LEU A 208 18.75 8.84 6.21
C LEU A 208 17.97 8.76 7.53
N PHE A 209 17.88 9.88 8.26
CA PHE A 209 17.11 9.94 9.51
C PHE A 209 15.62 9.71 9.27
N VAL A 210 15.07 10.26 8.18
CA VAL A 210 13.68 10.02 7.76
C VAL A 210 13.44 8.53 7.49
N GLY A 211 14.38 7.86 6.83
CA GLY A 211 14.26 6.42 6.55
C GLY A 211 14.37 5.55 7.81
N ILE A 212 15.29 5.87 8.72
CA ILE A 212 15.40 5.17 10.02
C ILE A 212 14.13 5.38 10.84
N ALA A 213 13.63 6.62 10.93
CA ALA A 213 12.41 6.92 11.67
C ALA A 213 11.20 6.22 11.06
N SER A 214 11.12 6.15 9.72
CA SER A 214 10.07 5.38 9.04
C SER A 214 10.14 3.92 9.40
N CYS A 215 11.30 3.27 9.23
CA CYS A 215 11.49 1.85 9.56
C CYS A 215 11.16 1.56 11.03
N ALA A 216 11.61 2.42 11.95
CA ALA A 216 11.32 2.27 13.38
C ALA A 216 9.82 2.40 13.67
N ALA A 217 9.16 3.43 13.13
CA ALA A 217 7.73 3.65 13.36
C ALA A 217 6.86 2.54 12.75
N THR A 218 7.14 2.12 11.52
CA THR A 218 6.40 1.04 10.86
C THR A 218 6.67 -0.31 11.51
N SER A 219 7.90 -0.58 11.95
CA SER A 219 8.19 -1.82 12.70
C SER A 219 7.51 -1.82 14.07
N ALA A 220 7.53 -0.69 14.78
CA ALA A 220 6.81 -0.55 16.04
C ALA A 220 5.30 -0.73 15.85
N PHE A 221 4.72 -0.18 14.78
CA PHE A 221 3.32 -0.41 14.41
C PHE A 221 3.01 -1.91 14.31
N TRP A 222 3.79 -2.68 13.55
CA TRP A 222 3.57 -4.12 13.39
C TRP A 222 3.78 -4.92 14.68
N LEU A 223 4.77 -4.55 15.50
CA LEU A 223 5.02 -5.22 16.78
C LEU A 223 3.86 -5.03 17.77
N VAL A 224 3.26 -3.84 17.82
CA VAL A 224 2.15 -3.56 18.75
C VAL A 224 0.78 -3.88 18.17
N LEU A 225 0.66 -4.07 16.86
CA LEU A 225 -0.59 -4.44 16.20
C LEU A 225 -0.96 -5.88 16.57
N GLN A 226 -1.71 -6.00 17.66
CA GLN A 226 -2.18 -7.25 18.22
C GLN A 226 -3.72 -7.32 18.12
N PRO A 227 -4.32 -8.52 18.07
CA PRO A 227 -5.76 -8.74 18.05
C PRO A 227 -6.40 -8.39 19.42
N SER A 228 -6.38 -7.10 19.76
CA SER A 228 -6.91 -6.55 21.02
C SER A 228 -7.12 -5.04 20.90
N TRP A 229 -7.99 -4.48 21.73
CA TRP A 229 -8.19 -3.02 21.78
C TRP A 229 -6.94 -2.24 22.16
N MET A 230 -6.07 -2.81 23.01
CA MET A 230 -4.78 -2.20 23.37
C MET A 230 -3.86 -2.13 22.14
N GLY A 231 -3.78 -3.22 21.37
CA GLY A 231 -2.97 -3.26 20.15
C GLY A 231 -3.48 -2.28 19.09
N VAL A 232 -4.80 -2.19 18.92
CA VAL A 232 -5.44 -1.20 18.05
C VAL A 232 -5.12 0.23 18.49
N ALA A 233 -5.28 0.55 19.78
CA ALA A 233 -5.00 1.89 20.28
C ALA A 233 -3.52 2.27 20.14
N ALA A 234 -2.60 1.35 20.46
CA ALA A 234 -1.17 1.57 20.36
C ALA A 234 -0.71 1.75 18.90
N SER A 235 -1.16 0.88 17.99
CA SER A 235 -0.85 0.96 16.57
C SER A 235 -1.42 2.23 15.93
N LEU A 236 -2.65 2.60 16.27
CA LEU A 236 -3.27 3.86 15.82
C LEU A 236 -2.49 5.09 16.33
N ALA A 237 -2.08 5.09 17.60
CA ALA A 237 -1.30 6.18 18.16
C ALA A 237 0.05 6.35 17.44
N ILE A 238 0.74 5.24 17.13
CA ILE A 238 1.98 5.25 16.34
C ILE A 238 1.72 5.78 14.93
N ALA A 239 0.67 5.30 14.25
CA ALA A 239 0.32 5.73 12.90
C ALA A 239 0.01 7.25 12.84
N VAL A 240 -0.76 7.76 13.81
CA VAL A 240 -1.08 9.19 13.92
C VAL A 240 0.17 10.02 14.22
N ALA A 241 1.00 9.58 15.17
CA ALA A 241 2.24 10.28 15.51
C ALA A 241 3.23 10.32 14.34
N ALA A 242 3.43 9.19 13.65
CA ALA A 242 4.28 9.10 12.48
C ALA A 242 3.74 9.94 11.32
N GLY A 243 2.43 9.86 11.04
CA GLY A 243 1.78 10.67 10.02
C GLY A 243 1.89 12.18 10.30
N GLY A 244 1.70 12.60 11.55
CA GLY A 244 1.88 13.97 12.00
C GLY A 244 3.33 14.45 11.85
N LEU A 245 4.31 13.59 12.19
CA LEU A 245 5.73 13.88 12.04
C LEU A 245 6.14 14.01 10.57
N VAL A 246 5.67 13.10 9.70
CA VAL A 246 5.89 13.18 8.25
C VAL A 246 5.22 14.42 7.67
N HIS A 247 4.00 14.73 8.08
CA HIS A 247 3.31 15.96 7.67
C HIS A 247 4.10 17.21 8.08
N HIS A 248 4.64 17.21 9.30
CA HIS A 248 5.48 18.30 9.79
C HIS A 248 6.76 18.45 8.95
N TRP A 249 7.49 17.36 8.69
CA TRP A 249 8.71 17.40 7.88
C TRP A 249 8.45 17.78 6.41
N ALA A 250 7.34 17.32 5.84
CA ALA A 250 6.98 17.58 4.45
C ALA A 250 6.70 19.06 4.15
N ARG A 251 6.49 19.90 5.18
CA ARG A 251 6.30 21.35 5.03
C ARG A 251 7.63 22.12 4.87
N ALA A 252 8.76 21.50 5.23
CA ALA A 252 10.07 22.14 5.10
C ALA A 252 10.39 22.43 3.64
N ARG A 253 10.95 23.61 3.34
CA ARG A 253 11.32 23.99 1.97
C ARG A 253 12.34 23.04 1.32
N ALA A 254 13.19 22.40 2.13
CA ALA A 254 14.16 21.42 1.68
C ALA A 254 13.57 20.00 1.48
N TRP A 255 12.28 19.77 1.74
CA TRP A 255 11.65 18.49 1.50
C TRP A 255 11.64 18.17 0.00
N ALA A 256 12.22 17.03 -0.34
CA ALA A 256 12.62 16.68 -1.70
C ALA A 256 12.47 15.18 -1.95
N PRO A 257 12.52 14.70 -3.21
CA PRO A 257 12.38 13.28 -3.56
C PRO A 257 13.22 12.29 -2.73
N PRO A 258 14.47 12.59 -2.29
CA PRO A 258 15.21 11.70 -1.39
C PRO A 258 14.50 11.36 -0.08
N HIS A 259 13.71 12.29 0.47
CA HIS A 259 13.00 12.06 1.73
C HIS A 259 11.79 11.14 1.52
N VAL A 260 11.08 11.29 0.41
CA VAL A 260 9.97 10.39 0.03
C VAL A 260 10.50 8.98 -0.24
N PHE A 261 11.62 8.86 -0.96
CA PHE A 261 12.31 7.58 -1.13
C PHE A 261 12.71 6.99 0.23
N ALA A 262 13.27 7.78 1.13
CA ALA A 262 13.69 7.30 2.44
C ALA A 262 12.52 6.76 3.28
N LEU A 263 11.35 7.42 3.27
CA LEU A 263 10.12 6.90 3.89
C LEU A 263 9.75 5.53 3.31
N ALA A 264 9.68 5.42 1.98
CA ALA A 264 9.32 4.19 1.31
C ALA A 264 10.35 3.07 1.57
N ALA A 265 11.64 3.40 1.59
CA ALA A 265 12.71 2.47 1.91
C ALA A 265 12.59 1.93 3.34
N GLY A 266 12.34 2.79 4.33
CA GLY A 266 12.13 2.37 5.71
C GLY A 266 10.92 1.45 5.87
N ALA A 267 9.78 1.80 5.26
CA ALA A 267 8.58 0.95 5.26
C ALA A 267 8.81 -0.40 4.54
N THR A 268 9.56 -0.41 3.44
CA THR A 268 9.91 -1.65 2.71
C THR A 268 10.78 -2.58 3.56
N LEU A 269 11.75 -2.01 4.30
CA LEU A 269 12.60 -2.79 5.21
C LEU A 269 11.80 -3.39 6.37
N THR A 270 10.70 -2.74 6.80
CA THR A 270 9.78 -3.35 7.77
C THR A 270 9.17 -4.63 7.22
N TYR A 271 8.59 -4.61 6.02
CA TYR A 271 8.04 -5.83 5.41
C TYR A 271 9.12 -6.90 5.21
N ALA A 272 10.34 -6.50 4.82
CA ALA A 272 11.44 -7.44 4.64
C ALA A 272 11.79 -8.26 5.90
N TRP A 273 11.53 -7.76 7.11
CA TRP A 273 11.68 -8.56 8.34
C TRP A 273 10.35 -9.15 8.82
N VAL A 274 9.22 -8.44 8.69
CA VAL A 274 7.89 -8.92 9.10
C VAL A 274 7.53 -10.22 8.38
N GLY A 275 7.84 -10.33 7.08
CA GLY A 275 7.52 -11.53 6.29
C GLY A 275 8.15 -12.83 6.81
N PHE A 276 9.25 -12.75 7.57
CA PHE A 276 9.83 -13.95 8.21
C PHE A 276 8.93 -14.54 9.32
N GLY A 277 8.03 -13.74 9.90
CA GLY A 277 7.09 -14.16 10.93
C GLY A 277 5.69 -14.49 10.41
N GLN A 278 5.40 -14.21 9.14
CA GLN A 278 4.09 -14.39 8.54
C GLN A 278 3.91 -15.83 8.06
N THR A 279 2.77 -16.43 8.39
CA THR A 279 2.33 -17.69 7.79
C THR A 279 1.56 -17.34 6.52
N PRO A 280 1.92 -17.90 5.34
CA PRO A 280 1.25 -17.56 4.10
C PRO A 280 -0.16 -18.12 4.07
N ASP A 281 -1.09 -17.33 3.53
CA ASP A 281 -2.43 -17.79 3.16
C ASP A 281 -2.36 -18.61 1.84
N GLN A 282 -1.39 -18.29 0.96
CA GLN A 282 -1.20 -18.96 -0.33
C GLN A 282 0.22 -19.50 -0.53
N GLY A 283 0.33 -20.74 -1.02
CA GLY A 283 1.60 -21.42 -1.28
C GLY A 283 2.15 -22.20 -0.09
N SER A 284 3.40 -22.67 -0.17
CA SER A 284 3.96 -23.58 0.83
C SER A 284 4.53 -22.84 2.05
N ALA A 285 4.24 -23.35 3.25
CA ALA A 285 4.84 -22.91 4.51
C ALA A 285 6.23 -23.55 4.77
N GLY A 286 6.86 -23.24 5.91
CA GLY A 286 8.11 -23.86 6.38
C GLY A 286 9.34 -23.43 5.57
N THR A 287 10.21 -24.39 5.23
CA THR A 287 11.51 -24.10 4.59
C THR A 287 11.37 -23.43 3.22
N VAL A 288 10.33 -23.78 2.45
CA VAL A 288 10.07 -23.15 1.15
C VAL A 288 9.73 -21.67 1.32
N ASN A 289 8.80 -21.36 2.25
CA ASN A 289 8.45 -19.98 2.58
C ASN A 289 9.69 -19.18 3.05
N LEU A 290 10.50 -19.77 3.94
CA LEU A 290 11.71 -19.14 4.46
C LEU A 290 12.71 -18.80 3.35
N ALA A 291 12.99 -19.76 2.46
CA ALA A 291 13.90 -19.55 1.33
C ALA A 291 13.37 -18.46 0.38
N GLY A 292 12.06 -18.48 0.10
CA GLY A 292 11.39 -17.46 -0.69
C GLY A 292 11.53 -16.06 -0.09
N HIS A 293 11.32 -15.94 1.21
CA HIS A 293 11.46 -14.66 1.94
C HIS A 293 12.89 -14.14 1.94
N ILE A 294 13.90 -15.00 2.09
CA ILE A 294 15.31 -14.57 1.98
C ILE A 294 15.57 -13.95 0.60
N LEU A 295 15.05 -14.57 -0.48
CA LEU A 295 15.19 -14.05 -1.83
C LEU A 295 14.46 -12.72 -2.01
N LEU A 296 13.22 -12.61 -1.53
CA LEU A 296 12.40 -11.40 -1.61
C LEU A 296 13.01 -10.23 -0.81
N ALA A 297 13.47 -10.47 0.42
CA ALA A 297 14.15 -9.48 1.24
C ALA A 297 15.47 -9.02 0.58
N GLY A 298 16.25 -9.95 0.03
CA GLY A 298 17.46 -9.63 -0.73
C GLY A 298 17.17 -8.78 -1.97
N ALA A 299 16.13 -9.13 -2.73
CA ALA A 299 15.68 -8.37 -3.89
C ALA A 299 15.17 -6.97 -3.51
N ALA A 300 14.46 -6.84 -2.38
CA ALA A 300 14.02 -5.56 -1.86
C ALA A 300 15.23 -4.66 -1.50
N VAL A 301 16.24 -5.18 -0.79
CA VAL A 301 17.46 -4.42 -0.49
C VAL A 301 18.19 -4.00 -1.77
N ALA A 302 18.30 -4.89 -2.76
CA ALA A 302 18.89 -4.56 -4.05
C ALA A 302 18.12 -3.44 -4.78
N LEU A 303 16.79 -3.51 -4.79
CA LEU A 303 15.91 -2.49 -5.34
C LEU A 303 16.13 -1.13 -4.66
N LEU A 304 16.19 -1.10 -3.33
CA LEU A 304 16.45 0.10 -2.55
C LEU A 304 17.83 0.70 -2.85
N CYS A 305 18.87 -0.13 -2.98
CA CYS A 305 20.20 0.31 -3.38
C CYS A 305 20.19 0.98 -4.77
N VAL A 306 19.51 0.39 -5.76
CA VAL A 306 19.39 0.94 -7.11
C VAL A 306 18.60 2.26 -7.11
N ALA A 307 17.45 2.29 -6.43
CA ALA A 307 16.63 3.50 -6.32
C ALA A 307 17.38 4.63 -5.60
N GLY A 308 18.07 4.33 -4.49
CA GLY A 308 18.85 5.29 -3.72
C GLY A 308 19.97 5.93 -4.54
N ARG A 309 20.69 5.15 -5.35
CA ARG A 309 21.71 5.67 -6.28
C ARG A 309 21.10 6.64 -7.30
N ARG A 310 19.97 6.28 -7.92
CA ARG A 310 19.30 7.12 -8.92
C ARG A 310 18.77 8.42 -8.35
N VAL A 311 18.27 8.41 -7.13
CA VAL A 311 17.79 9.62 -6.46
C VAL A 311 18.96 10.53 -6.08
N GLY A 312 20.06 9.97 -5.55
CA GLY A 312 21.25 10.73 -5.16
C GLY A 312 21.94 11.44 -6.32
N THR A 313 22.06 10.78 -7.48
CA THR A 313 22.67 11.37 -8.69
C THR A 313 21.87 12.51 -9.31
N HIS A 314 20.59 12.65 -8.95
CA HIS A 314 19.71 13.69 -9.48
C HIS A 314 19.59 14.92 -8.58
N THR A 315 20.16 14.86 -7.38
CA THR A 315 20.19 15.96 -6.41
C THR A 315 21.56 16.60 -6.24
N ALA A 316 22.60 15.98 -6.81
CA ALA A 316 23.94 16.54 -6.97
C ALA A 316 24.02 17.34 -8.28
#